data_AF-A0A6C7CBS6-F1
#
_entry.id   AF-A0A6C7CBS6-F1
#
_cell.length_a   1.000
_cell.length_b   1.000
_cell.length_c   1.000
_cell.angle_alpha   90.00
_cell.angle_beta   90.00
_cell.angle_gamma   90.00
#
_symmetry.space_group_name_H-M   'P 1'
#
loop_
_entity.id
_entity.type
_entity.pdbx_description
1 polymer ?
#
loop_
_entity_poly.entity_id
_entity_poly.type
_entity_poly.pdbx_seq_one_letter_code
_entity_poly.pdbx_strand_id
1 'polypeptide(L)'
;MGVVILQPGQSFPNHRHNIACEVFYTLSGEVCLYLEGTPHLLQAGDVLQCEPGEAHYLINNGDKPWKGVFVKSPHLENDSHPADPPAW
;
A
#
# COMPACT_ATOMS: atom_id res chain seq x y z
N MET A 1 9.37 -9.48 -0.52
CA MET A 1 8.02 -9.89 -0.09
C MET A 1 7.94 -9.80 1.42
N GLY A 2 6.82 -9.33 1.95
CA GLY A 2 6.57 -9.31 3.39
C GLY A 2 5.07 -9.34 3.69
N VAL A 3 4.74 -9.45 4.97
CA VAL A 3 3.37 -9.34 5.47
C VAL A 3 3.25 -8.04 6.24
N VAL A 4 2.18 -7.29 5.99
CA VAL A 4 1.85 -6.06 6.70
C VAL A 4 0.50 -6.22 7.39
N ILE A 5 0.38 -5.66 8.59
CA ILE A 5 -0.86 -5.57 9.33
C ILE A 5 -1.07 -4.10 9.70
N LEU A 6 -2.23 -3.55 9.34
CA LEU A 6 -2.68 -2.23 9.81
C LEU A 6 -3.86 -2.44 10.75
N GLN A 7 -3.73 -1.99 11.99
CA GLN A 7 -4.84 -1.90 12.94
C GLN A 7 -5.83 -0.80 12.49
N PRO A 8 -7.08 -0.82 12.98
CA PRO A 8 -8.02 0.28 12.76
C PRO A 8 -7.39 1.65 13.03
N GLY A 9 -7.51 2.56 12.07
CA GLY A 9 -6.95 3.91 12.11
C GLY A 9 -5.45 4.01 11.83
N GLN A 10 -4.74 2.90 11.62
CA GLN A 10 -3.33 2.94 11.20
C GLN A 10 -3.22 3.14 9.69
N SER A 11 -2.17 3.86 9.31
CA SER A 11 -1.79 4.09 7.91
C SER A 11 -0.32 3.80 7.67
N PHE A 12 0.02 3.60 6.40
CA PHE A 12 1.39 3.62 5.90
C PHE A 12 1.55 4.90 5.07
N PRO A 13 2.48 5.80 5.43
CA PRO A 13 2.62 7.12 4.80
C PRO A 13 2.76 7.06 3.28
N ASN A 14 2.36 8.15 2.62
CA ASN A 14 2.44 8.24 1.18
C ASN A 14 3.90 8.18 0.71
N HIS A 15 4.16 7.31 -0.25
CA HIS A 15 5.49 7.11 -0.79
C HIS A 15 5.41 6.54 -2.22
N ARG A 16 6.52 6.59 -2.93
CA ARG A 16 6.68 6.01 -4.26
C ARG A 16 7.98 5.22 -4.35
N HIS A 17 8.02 4.34 -5.34
CA HIS A 17 9.23 3.63 -5.75
C HIS A 17 9.72 4.18 -7.08
N ASN A 18 11.01 4.46 -7.25
CA ASN A 18 11.48 5.01 -8.53
C ASN A 18 11.69 3.91 -9.58
N ILE A 19 11.98 2.68 -9.15
CA ILE A 19 12.35 1.58 -10.04
C ILE A 19 11.50 0.34 -9.80
N ALA A 20 11.24 -0.01 -8.53
CA ALA A 20 10.45 -1.18 -8.19
C ALA A 20 8.95 -0.93 -8.44
N CYS A 21 8.28 -1.95 -8.96
CA CYS A 21 6.85 -2.09 -8.80
C CYS A 21 6.56 -2.66 -7.40
N GLU A 22 5.47 -2.23 -6.77
CA GLU A 22 4.94 -2.84 -5.54
C GLU A 22 3.53 -3.38 -5.76
N VAL A 23 3.30 -4.63 -5.37
CA VAL A 23 2.00 -5.30 -5.48
C VAL A 23 1.49 -5.64 -4.10
N PHE A 24 0.25 -5.27 -3.81
CA PHE A 24 -0.47 -5.62 -2.59
C PHE A 24 -1.51 -6.70 -2.89
N TYR A 25 -1.56 -7.74 -2.05
CA TYR A 25 -2.63 -8.74 -2.02
C TYR A 25 -3.25 -8.78 -0.64
N THR A 26 -4.57 -8.59 -0.55
CA THR A 26 -5.28 -8.57 0.73
C THR A 26 -5.64 -9.98 1.18
N LEU A 27 -5.14 -10.37 2.37
CA LEU A 27 -5.44 -11.66 3.00
C LEU A 27 -6.73 -11.62 3.81
N SER A 28 -6.97 -10.53 4.55
CA SER A 28 -8.16 -10.37 5.40
C SER A 28 -8.36 -8.91 5.81
N GLY A 29 -9.59 -8.55 6.16
CA GLY A 29 -9.97 -7.17 6.47
C GLY A 29 -10.06 -6.32 5.19
N GLU A 30 -10.06 -5.00 5.36
CA GLU A 30 -10.10 -4.06 4.24
C GLU A 30 -9.16 -2.87 4.47
N VAL A 31 -8.60 -2.33 3.39
CA VAL A 31 -7.76 -1.13 3.42
C VAL A 31 -8.15 -0.20 2.28
N CYS A 32 -8.13 1.10 2.52
CA CYS A 32 -8.17 2.08 1.44
C CYS A 32 -6.74 2.37 1.00
N LEU A 33 -6.39 1.98 -0.22
CA LEU A 33 -5.12 2.32 -0.87
C LEU A 33 -5.38 3.47 -1.85
N TYR A 34 -4.75 4.61 -1.62
CA TYR A 34 -4.78 5.74 -2.56
C TYR A 34 -3.63 5.57 -3.54
N LEU A 35 -3.93 5.49 -4.84
CA LEU A 35 -2.95 5.45 -5.93
C LEU A 35 -3.04 6.77 -6.69
N GLU A 36 -1.96 7.56 -6.66
CA GLU A 36 -1.94 8.93 -7.21
C GLU A 36 -3.14 9.77 -6.74
N GLY A 37 -3.51 9.62 -5.46
CA GLY A 37 -4.65 10.30 -4.84
C GLY A 37 -6.03 9.72 -5.15
N THR A 38 -6.13 8.69 -5.98
CA THR A 38 -7.40 7.99 -6.26
C THR A 38 -7.60 6.85 -5.25
N PRO A 39 -8.67 6.83 -4.44
CA PRO A 39 -8.89 5.78 -3.44
C PRO A 39 -9.38 4.48 -4.08
N HIS A 40 -8.77 3.37 -3.68
CA HIS A 40 -9.15 2.01 -4.01
C HIS A 40 -9.39 1.22 -2.71
N LEU A 41 -10.62 0.76 -2.49
CA LEU A 41 -10.92 -0.13 -1.38
C LEU A 41 -10.51 -1.56 -1.77
N LEU A 42 -9.59 -2.16 -1.00
CA LEU A 42 -9.14 -3.53 -1.20
C LEU A 42 -9.67 -4.42 -0.07
N GLN A 43 -10.26 -5.55 -0.43
CA GLN A 43 -10.82 -6.56 0.47
C GLN A 43 -10.16 -7.94 0.20
N ALA A 44 -10.49 -8.95 1.00
CA ALA A 44 -9.87 -10.27 0.89
C ALA A 44 -9.97 -10.86 -0.53
N GLY A 45 -8.81 -11.17 -1.12
CA GLY A 45 -8.69 -11.66 -2.50
C GLY A 45 -8.33 -10.59 -3.53
N ASP A 46 -8.44 -9.30 -3.20
CA ASP A 46 -8.09 -8.22 -4.12
C ASP A 46 -6.57 -8.06 -4.26
N VAL A 47 -6.17 -7.66 -5.47
CA VAL A 47 -4.79 -7.34 -5.82
C VAL A 47 -4.75 -5.92 -6.38
N LEU A 48 -3.78 -5.12 -5.95
CA LEU A 48 -3.46 -3.83 -6.56
C LEU A 48 -1.96 -3.74 -6.82
N GLN A 49 -1.61 -3.30 -8.02
CA GLN A 49 -0.24 -3.07 -8.45
C GLN A 49 0.01 -1.57 -8.56
N CYS A 50 1.10 -1.11 -7.94
CA CYS A 50 1.66 0.23 -8.09
C CYS A 50 2.87 0.14 -9.05
N GLU A 51 2.82 0.88 -10.15
CA GLU A 51 3.93 0.99 -11.09
C GLU A 51 5.07 1.87 -10.54
N PRO A 52 6.30 1.74 -11.06
CA PRO A 52 7.37 2.66 -10.74
C PRO A 52 6.97 4.12 -10.99
N GLY A 53 7.19 4.97 -9.99
CA GLY A 53 6.86 6.38 -9.97
C GLY A 53 5.52 6.69 -9.30
N GLU A 54 4.62 5.70 -9.18
CA GLU A 54 3.28 5.91 -8.62
C GLU A 54 3.31 5.99 -7.10
N ALA A 55 2.85 7.13 -6.58
CA ALA A 55 2.67 7.38 -5.16
C ALA A 55 1.47 6.62 -4.63
N HIS A 56 1.68 5.94 -3.50
CA HIS A 56 0.65 5.17 -2.84
C HIS A 56 0.69 5.31 -1.32
N TYR A 57 -0.50 5.36 -0.74
CA TYR A 57 -0.77 5.53 0.68
C TYR A 57 -1.83 4.53 1.10
N LEU A 58 -1.64 3.88 2.24
CA LEU A 58 -2.56 2.89 2.75
C LEU A 58 -3.14 3.37 4.07
N ILE A 59 -4.45 3.29 4.26
CA ILE A 59 -5.10 3.55 5.54
C ILE A 59 -6.19 2.51 5.80
N ASN A 60 -6.18 1.95 7.01
CA ASN A 60 -7.26 1.10 7.47
C ASN A 60 -8.34 1.97 8.17
N ASN A 61 -9.36 2.34 7.41
CA ASN A 61 -10.54 3.06 7.92
C ASN A 61 -11.59 2.12 8.54
N GLY A 62 -11.38 0.81 8.51
CA GLY A 62 -12.30 -0.19 9.04
C GLY A 62 -12.18 -0.38 10.55
N ASP A 63 -13.00 -1.28 11.09
CA ASP A 63 -13.07 -1.61 12.52
C ASP A 63 -12.30 -2.88 12.92
N LYS A 64 -11.65 -3.54 11.94
CA LYS A 64 -10.87 -4.77 12.11
C LYS A 64 -9.47 -4.61 11.55
N PRO A 65 -8.48 -5.39 12.01
CA PRO A 65 -7.15 -5.39 11.42
C PRO A 65 -7.20 -5.81 9.94
N TRP A 66 -6.58 -5.02 9.08
CA TRP A 66 -6.26 -5.43 7.71
C TRP A 66 -4.93 -6.17 7.70
N LYS A 67 -4.85 -7.24 6.92
CA LYS A 67 -3.63 -8.02 6.70
C LYS A 67 -3.41 -8.20 5.21
N GLY A 68 -2.23 -7.80 4.74
CA GLY A 68 -1.83 -7.92 3.34
C GLY A 68 -0.45 -8.54 3.17
N VAL A 69 -0.20 -9.06 1.97
CA VAL A 69 1.14 -9.37 1.48
C VAL A 69 1.54 -8.25 0.52
N PHE A 70 2.78 -7.78 0.64
CA PHE A 70 3.38 -6.89 -0.35
C PHE A 70 4.56 -7.57 -1.04
N VAL A 71 4.71 -7.33 -2.34
CA VAL A 71 5.83 -7.80 -3.15
C VAL A 71 6.42 -6.62 -3.90
N LYS A 72 7.71 -6.36 -3.69
CA LYS A 72 8.49 -5.37 -4.45
C LYS A 72 9.41 -6.07 -5.41
N SER A 73 9.38 -5.67 -6.69
CA SER A 73 10.20 -6.24 -7.75
C SER A 73 10.71 -5.18 -8.72
N PRO A 74 12.03 -5.14 -9.03
CA PRO A 74 13.08 -5.94 -8.42
C PRO A 74 13.30 -5.61 -6.93
N HIS A 75 14.01 -6.48 -6.22
CA HIS A 75 14.40 -6.17 -4.84
C HIS A 75 15.55 -5.14 -4.86
N LEU A 76 15.25 -3.93 -4.38
CA LEU A 76 16.19 -2.83 -4.28
C LEU A 76 16.18 -2.27 -2.86
N GLU A 77 17.37 -2.04 -2.32
CA GLU A 77 17.52 -1.28 -1.08
C GLU A 77 17.35 0.22 -1.38
N ASN A 78 16.72 0.94 -0.46
CA ASN A 78 16.57 2.41 -0.51
C ASN A 78 15.77 2.99 -1.69
N ASP A 79 14.92 2.19 -2.35
CA ASP A 79 14.03 2.67 -3.43
C ASP A 79 12.65 3.14 -2.92
N SER A 80 12.47 3.38 -1.62
CA SER A 80 11.23 3.97 -1.06
C SER A 80 11.45 5.45 -0.78
N HIS A 81 10.66 6.31 -1.42
CA HIS A 81 10.78 7.75 -1.29
C HIS A 81 9.46 8.38 -0.84
N PRO A 82 9.44 9.27 0.17
CA PRO A 82 8.23 10.00 0.53
C PRO A 82 7.62 10.74 -0.66
N ALA A 83 6.29 10.85 -0.68
CA ALA A 83 5.56 11.58 -1.70
C ALA A 83 4.61 12.60 -1.06
N ASP A 84 4.37 13.72 -1.75
CA ASP A 84 3.40 14.72 -1.34
C ASP A 84 2.02 14.46 -1.99
N PRO A 85 0.91 14.67 -1.27
CA PRO A 85 0.84 14.99 0.16
C PRO A 85 1.24 13.78 1.02
N PRO A 86 1.63 13.95 2.30
CA PRO A 86 2.08 12.85 3.15
C PRO A 86 0.98 11.82 3.48
N ALA A 87 -0.29 12.22 3.34
CA ALA A 87 -1.48 11.40 3.50
C ALA A 87 -2.63 12.01 2.70
N TRP A 88 -3.65 11.18 2.39
CA TRP A 88 -4.93 11.59 1.83
C TRP A 88 -6.08 11.29 2.78
#